data_AF-C3ZSV9-F1
#
_entry.id   AF-C3ZSV9-F1
#
_cell.length_a   1.000
_cell.length_b   1.000
_cell.length_c   1.000
_cell.angle_alpha   90.00
_cell.angle_beta   90.00
_cell.angle_gamma   90.00
#
_symmetry.space_group_name_H-M   'P 1'
#
loop_
_entity.id
_entity.type
_entity.pdbx_description
1 polymer ?
#
loop_
_entity_poly.entity_id
_entity_poly.type
_entity_poly.pdbx_seq_one_letter_code
_entity_poly.pdbx_strand_id
1 'polypeptide(L)'
;DCEGCSGTALYVASTVGHVDIVRLLLRKGASLVKRAKTSAAPLHVAAIEGKTEVVDLLVQHGATLDTQDGWQKTPLMVAFSYNRVDTVRRLIELGARPDLVTDDYIATM
;
A
#
# COMPACT_ATOMS: atom_id res chain seq x y z
N ASP A 1 11.82 20.93 10.05
CA ASP A 1 11.95 20.22 8.76
C ASP A 1 11.01 19.02 8.71
N CYS A 2 9.92 19.12 7.94
CA CYS A 2 8.93 18.03 7.80
C CYS A 2 9.20 17.27 6.49
N GLU A 3 10.28 16.50 6.45
CA GLU A 3 10.58 15.51 5.39
C GLU A 3 9.70 14.24 5.53
N GLY A 4 8.45 14.39 6.01
CA GLY A 4 7.56 13.29 6.40
C GLY A 4 6.10 13.44 5.93
N CYS A 5 5.70 14.60 5.41
CA CYS A 5 4.34 14.80 4.88
C CYS A 5 4.25 14.34 3.41
N SER A 6 4.49 13.06 3.12
CA SER A 6 4.33 12.51 1.76
C SER A 6 2.84 12.29 1.42
N GLY A 7 2.02 13.33 1.55
CA GLY A 7 0.60 13.28 1.21
C GLY A 7 0.37 13.72 -0.22
N THR A 8 0.62 12.87 -1.22
CA THR A 8 -0.14 13.04 -2.48
C THR A 8 -1.62 12.93 -2.13
N ALA A 9 -2.50 13.60 -2.87
CA ALA A 9 -3.94 13.49 -2.62
C ALA A 9 -4.40 12.03 -2.59
N LEU A 10 -3.76 11.17 -3.40
CA LEU A 10 -4.06 9.74 -3.46
C LEU A 10 -3.63 9.01 -2.19
N TYR A 11 -2.46 9.34 -1.63
CA TYR A 11 -2.01 8.79 -0.37
C TYR A 11 -3.02 9.07 0.75
N VAL A 12 -3.39 10.34 0.95
CA VAL A 12 -4.33 10.76 2.00
C VAL A 12 -5.70 10.11 1.80
N ALA A 13 -6.23 10.13 0.57
CA ALA A 13 -7.49 9.49 0.26
C ALA A 13 -7.46 7.97 0.51
N SER A 14 -6.32 7.32 0.26
CA SER A 14 -6.13 5.89 0.51
C SER A 14 -6.02 5.55 2.00
N THR A 15 -5.37 6.41 2.79
CA THR A 15 -5.30 6.27 4.25
C THR A 15 -6.69 6.34 4.87
N VAL A 16 -7.47 7.36 4.52
CA VAL A 16 -8.81 7.55 5.10
C VAL A 16 -9.81 6.52 4.57
N GLY A 17 -9.64 6.10 3.31
CA GLY A 17 -10.56 5.18 2.63
C GLY A 17 -11.62 5.91 1.79
N HIS A 18 -11.32 7.09 1.27
CA HIS A 18 -12.23 7.85 0.41
C HIS A 18 -12.24 7.28 -1.01
N VAL A 19 -12.95 6.18 -1.20
CA VAL A 19 -13.03 5.40 -2.45
C VAL A 19 -13.33 6.27 -3.69
N ASP A 20 -14.31 7.16 -3.61
CA ASP A 20 -14.68 8.01 -4.75
C ASP A 20 -13.58 9.01 -5.13
N ILE A 21 -12.89 9.55 -4.13
CA ILE A 21 -11.76 10.46 -4.33
C ILE A 21 -10.57 9.68 -4.90
N VAL A 22 -10.28 8.49 -4.38
CA VAL A 22 -9.25 7.59 -4.92
C VAL A 22 -9.54 7.31 -6.40
N ARG A 23 -10.77 6.91 -6.73
CA ARG A 23 -11.19 6.63 -8.11
C ARG A 23 -11.01 7.84 -9.03
N LEU A 24 -11.38 9.04 -8.56
CA LEU A 24 -11.21 10.27 -9.32
C LEU A 24 -9.73 10.58 -9.58
N LEU A 25 -8.89 10.44 -8.57
CA LEU A 25 -7.45 10.70 -8.66
C LEU A 25 -6.77 9.70 -9.60
N LEU A 26 -7.12 8.42 -9.53
CA LEU A 26 -6.60 7.39 -10.43
C LEU A 26 -6.98 7.66 -11.89
N ARG A 27 -8.22 8.10 -12.15
CA ARG A 27 -8.65 8.51 -13.50
C ARG A 27 -7.89 9.73 -14.04
N LYS A 28 -7.36 10.57 -13.15
CA LYS A 28 -6.52 11.73 -13.53
C LYS A 28 -5.03 11.39 -13.65
N GLY A 29 -4.66 10.12 -13.53
CA GLY A 29 -3.28 9.67 -13.66
C GLY A 29 -2.44 9.91 -12.40
N ALA A 30 -3.07 9.90 -11.22
CA ALA A 30 -2.32 9.98 -9.97
C ALA A 30 -1.31 8.82 -9.87
N SER A 31 -0.10 9.14 -9.42
CA SER A 31 0.99 8.16 -9.30
C SER A 31 0.68 7.11 -8.24
N LEU A 32 0.87 5.84 -8.61
CA LEU A 32 0.70 4.67 -7.76
C LEU A 32 1.98 4.28 -7.01
N VAL A 33 3.11 4.95 -7.29
CA VAL A 33 4.41 4.60 -6.71
C VAL A 33 4.78 5.50 -5.53
N LYS A 34 5.67 4.99 -4.67
CA LYS A 34 6.30 5.76 -3.59
C LYS A 34 7.12 6.94 -4.15
N ARG A 35 7.05 8.10 -3.50
CA ARG A 35 7.81 9.30 -3.92
C ARG A 35 9.22 9.36 -3.33
N ALA A 36 9.39 8.85 -2.12
CA ALA A 36 10.67 8.78 -1.42
C ALA A 36 11.08 7.32 -1.21
N LYS A 37 12.39 7.07 -1.15
CA LYS A 37 12.95 5.74 -0.87
C LYS A 37 12.42 5.17 0.45
N THR A 38 12.18 6.03 1.44
CA THR A 38 11.66 5.70 2.77
C THR A 38 10.13 5.67 2.87
N SER A 39 9.40 5.97 1.79
CA SER A 39 7.94 6.15 1.84
C SER A 39 7.14 4.90 1.42
N ALA A 40 5.97 4.76 2.03
CA ALA A 40 4.93 3.81 1.66
C ALA A 40 4.21 4.24 0.37
N ALA A 41 3.88 3.29 -0.51
CA ALA A 41 3.00 3.56 -1.65
C ALA A 41 1.53 3.67 -1.18
N PRO A 42 0.62 4.25 -2.00
CA PRO A 42 -0.81 4.26 -1.68
C PRO A 42 -1.38 2.88 -1.33
N LEU A 43 -0.85 1.82 -1.95
CA LEU A 43 -1.26 0.44 -1.68
C LEU A 43 -0.85 -0.05 -0.28
N HIS A 44 0.34 0.32 0.19
CA HIS A 44 0.77 0.00 1.57
C HIS A 44 -0.13 0.65 2.61
N VAL A 45 -0.46 1.94 2.45
CA VAL A 45 -1.28 2.63 3.44
C VAL A 45 -2.72 2.13 3.42
N ALA A 46 -3.28 1.83 2.25
CA ALA A 46 -4.58 1.16 2.15
C ALA A 46 -4.56 -0.20 2.85
N ALA A 47 -3.46 -0.95 2.73
CA ALA A 47 -3.27 -2.24 3.39
C ALA A 47 -3.09 -2.13 4.92
N ILE A 48 -2.35 -1.12 5.40
CA ILE A 48 -2.19 -0.82 6.85
C ILE A 48 -3.54 -0.44 7.48
N GLU A 49 -4.33 0.36 6.77
CA GLU A 49 -5.61 0.88 7.25
C GLU A 49 -6.79 -0.06 6.99
N GLY A 50 -6.57 -1.20 6.36
CA GLY A 50 -7.59 -2.21 6.09
C GLY A 50 -8.64 -1.77 5.05
N LYS A 51 -8.28 -0.86 4.14
CA LYS A 51 -9.19 -0.28 3.14
C LYS A 51 -9.27 -1.18 1.91
N THR A 52 -9.90 -2.34 2.07
CA THR A 52 -9.97 -3.40 1.03
C THR A 52 -10.51 -2.90 -0.31
N GLU A 53 -11.53 -2.04 -0.33
CA GLU A 53 -12.06 -1.48 -1.58
C GLU A 53 -11.06 -0.53 -2.27
N VAL A 54 -10.27 0.21 -1.50
CA VAL A 54 -9.18 1.05 -2.05
C VAL A 54 -8.08 0.16 -2.61
N VAL A 55 -7.73 -0.94 -1.95
CA VAL A 55 -6.78 -1.93 -2.45
C VAL A 55 -7.21 -2.44 -3.82
N ASP A 56 -8.49 -2.81 -3.96
CA ASP A 56 -9.04 -3.24 -5.25
C ASP A 56 -8.90 -2.20 -6.35
N LEU A 57 -9.25 -0.94 -6.05
CA LEU A 57 -9.11 0.14 -7.03
C LEU A 57 -7.66 0.38 -7.44
N LEU A 58 -6.74 0.38 -6.49
CA LEU A 58 -5.32 0.60 -6.78
C LEU A 58 -4.78 -0.51 -7.68
N VAL A 59 -5.11 -1.77 -7.40
CA VAL A 59 -4.65 -2.93 -8.17
C VAL A 59 -5.29 -2.96 -9.56
N GLN A 60 -6.58 -2.64 -9.69
CA GLN A 60 -7.26 -2.50 -10.98
C GLN A 60 -6.61 -1.43 -11.87
N HIS A 61 -6.04 -0.38 -11.27
CA HIS A 61 -5.32 0.68 -11.97
C HIS A 61 -3.82 0.39 -12.16
N GLY A 62 -3.36 -0.83 -11.86
CA GLY A 62 -1.99 -1.29 -12.14
C GLY A 62 -1.02 -1.13 -10.98
N ALA A 63 -1.50 -0.96 -9.74
CA ALA A 63 -0.61 -0.96 -8.58
C ALA A 63 0.07 -2.33 -8.44
N THR A 64 1.39 -2.33 -8.25
CA THR A 64 2.16 -3.57 -8.08
C THR A 64 2.00 -4.09 -6.65
N LEU A 65 1.48 -5.31 -6.52
CA LEU A 65 1.20 -5.97 -5.24
C LEU A 65 2.46 -6.25 -4.41
N ASP A 66 3.59 -6.51 -5.08
CA ASP A 66 4.86 -6.83 -4.42
C ASP A 66 5.76 -5.59 -4.25
N THR A 67 5.20 -4.37 -4.36
CA THR A 67 5.97 -3.14 -4.15
C THR A 67 6.53 -3.12 -2.73
N GLN A 68 7.83 -2.90 -2.57
CA GLN A 68 8.45 -2.74 -1.26
C GLN A 68 8.41 -1.27 -0.82
N ASP A 69 8.08 -1.00 0.43
CA ASP A 69 8.17 0.34 1.03
C ASP A 69 9.62 0.69 1.42
N GLY A 70 9.81 1.69 2.28
CA GLY A 70 11.12 2.08 2.80
C GLY A 70 11.77 1.10 3.78
N TRP A 71 10.95 0.22 4.38
CA TRP A 71 11.38 -0.83 5.28
C TRP A 71 11.40 -2.19 4.59
N GLN A 72 11.40 -2.18 3.26
CA GLN A 72 11.36 -3.36 2.41
C GLN A 72 10.10 -4.22 2.58
N LYS A 73 9.04 -3.71 3.22
CA LYS A 73 7.80 -4.47 3.44
C LYS A 73 6.88 -4.38 2.23
N THR A 74 6.20 -5.47 1.92
CA THR A 74 5.11 -5.49 0.93
C THR A 74 3.78 -5.04 1.55
N PRO A 75 2.79 -4.61 0.74
CA PRO A 75 1.41 -4.39 1.19
C PRO A 75 0.84 -5.59 1.98
N LEU A 76 1.17 -6.82 1.59
CA LEU A 76 0.72 -8.02 2.28
C LEU A 76 1.35 -8.14 3.68
N MET A 77 2.66 -7.91 3.81
CA MET A 77 3.37 -7.95 5.10
C MET A 77 2.85 -6.90 6.09
N VAL A 78 2.56 -5.69 5.62
CA VAL A 78 1.97 -4.66 6.48
C VAL A 78 0.52 -5.02 6.85
N ALA A 79 -0.29 -5.55 5.92
CA ALA A 79 -1.64 -6.01 6.25
C ALA A 79 -1.62 -7.11 7.35
N PHE A 80 -0.67 -8.04 7.29
CA PHE A 80 -0.44 -9.02 8.35
C PHE A 80 -0.04 -8.38 9.68
N SER A 81 0.95 -7.47 9.66
CA SER A 81 1.46 -6.81 10.87
C SER A 81 0.39 -6.02 11.62
N TYR A 82 -0.59 -5.48 10.90
CA TYR A 82 -1.70 -4.70 11.45
C TYR A 82 -3.00 -5.52 11.61
N ASN A 83 -2.93 -6.86 11.46
CA ASN A 83 -4.07 -7.77 11.61
C ASN A 83 -5.28 -7.41 10.72
N ARG A 84 -5.04 -7.03 9.46
CA ARG A 84 -6.09 -6.67 8.49
C ARG A 84 -6.56 -7.89 7.71
N VAL A 85 -7.29 -8.79 8.37
CA VAL A 85 -7.67 -10.11 7.84
C VAL A 85 -8.35 -10.04 6.47
N ASP A 86 -9.33 -9.16 6.29
CA ASP A 86 -10.05 -9.02 5.02
C ASP A 86 -9.13 -8.53 3.89
N THR A 87 -8.23 -7.60 4.22
CA THR A 87 -7.27 -7.06 3.26
C THR A 87 -6.17 -8.07 2.92
N VAL A 88 -5.71 -8.86 3.89
CA VAL A 88 -4.79 -10.00 3.67
C VAL A 88 -5.43 -10.99 2.71
N ARG A 89 -6.66 -11.44 2.99
CA ARG A 89 -7.39 -12.36 2.11
C ARG A 89 -7.49 -11.78 0.71
N ARG A 90 -7.88 -10.51 0.60
CA ARG A 90 -8.03 -9.85 -0.69
C ARG A 90 -6.72 -9.76 -1.46
N LEU A 91 -5.62 -9.38 -0.81
CA LEU A 91 -4.31 -9.31 -1.45
C LEU A 91 -3.86 -10.67 -1.98
N ILE A 92 -4.10 -11.76 -1.23
CA ILE A 92 -3.83 -13.13 -1.67
C ILE A 92 -4.70 -13.52 -2.87
N GLU A 93 -5.99 -13.20 -2.85
CA GLU A 93 -6.90 -13.43 -3.99
C GLU A 93 -6.48 -12.65 -5.25
N LEU A 94 -5.91 -11.46 -5.07
CA LEU A 94 -5.36 -10.64 -6.16
C LEU A 94 -4.00 -11.15 -6.67
N GLY A 95 -3.42 -12.16 -6.02
CA GLY A 95 -2.16 -12.79 -6.43
C GLY A 95 -0.91 -12.24 -5.76
N ALA A 96 -1.03 -11.54 -4.63
CA ALA A 96 0.13 -11.12 -3.84
C ALA A 96 0.90 -12.35 -3.35
N ARG A 97 2.22 -12.31 -3.43
CA ARG A 97 3.07 -13.46 -3.07
C ARG A 97 3.27 -13.52 -1.55
N PRO A 98 2.80 -14.57 -0.85
CA PRO A 98 2.98 -14.68 0.60
C PRO A 98 4.43 -14.96 0.99
N ASP A 99 5.18 -15.67 0.13
CA ASP A 99 6.55 -16.12 0.41
C ASP A 99 7.60 -15.14 -0.14
N LEU A 100 7.24 -13.87 -0.36
CA LEU A 100 8.22 -12.90 -0.80
C LEU A 100 9.20 -12.65 0.34
N VAL A 101 10.42 -13.19 0.23
CA VAL A 101 11.50 -12.88 1.15
C VAL A 101 11.91 -11.43 0.87
N THR A 102 11.65 -10.57 1.83
CA THR A 102 12.21 -9.22 1.88
C THR A 102 13.45 -9.29 2.74
N ASP A 103 14.50 -8.56 2.41
CA ASP A 103 15.69 -8.48 3.27
C ASP A 103 15.31 -7.73 4.55
N ASP A 104 14.70 -8.45 5.48
CA ASP A 104 14.32 -7.97 6.80
C ASP A 104 15.63 -7.80 7.58
N TYR A 105 16.28 -6.64 7.40
CA TYR A 105 17.58 -6.30 7.99
C TYR A 105 17.54 -6.25 9.54
N ILE A 106 16.45 -6.65 10.20
CA ILE A 106 16.30 -6.63 11.66
C ILE A 106 15.62 -7.87 12.26
N ALA A 107 15.76 -9.06 11.66
CA ALA A 107 15.39 -10.31 12.36
C ALA A 107 16.49 -10.90 13.26
N THR A 108 17.69 -10.30 13.38
CA THR A 108 18.80 -10.86 14.20
C THR A 108 19.75 -9.82 14.82
N MET A 109 19.23 -8.86 15.61
CA MET A 109 20.04 -8.17 16.65
C MET A 109 19.25 -8.01 17.93
#